data_AF-A0AAD7HD52-F1
#
_entry.id   AF-A0AAD7HD52-F1
#
_cell.length_a   1.000
_cell.length_b   1.000
_cell.length_c   1.000
_cell.angle_alpha   90.00
_cell.angle_beta   90.00
_cell.angle_gamma   90.00
#
_symmetry.space_group_name_H-M   'P 1'
#
loop_
_entity.id
_entity.type
_entity.pdbx_description
1 polymer ?
#
loop_
_entity_poly.entity_id
_entity_poly.type
_entity_poly.pdbx_seq_one_letter_code
_entity_poly.pdbx_strand_id
1 'polypeptide(L)'
;PPAPIWDLPYILILISGFLWALGANTPNFYLQLYAGMNDINQTRVFDSFAILSFGSIFGCILPGWMADRWGAANIFIPSLVALGTTCFAMLGCGNAAGLVIFALIYGYLFGTIISIYLPMIRDLTVDGSNMGRRMGYALSPIGLGSTVWPPIIGAILSGSFVWWRAIVCSAVIVLTAACFNVAAWQIH
;
A
#
# COMPACT_ATOMS: atom_id res chain seq x y z
N PRO A 1 33.02 1.17 -13.84
CA PRO A 1 32.65 2.27 -12.91
C PRO A 1 31.57 1.75 -11.97
N PRO A 2 31.55 2.09 -10.67
CA PRO A 2 30.44 1.74 -9.81
C PRO A 2 29.17 2.41 -10.36
N ALA A 3 28.06 1.64 -10.46
CA ALA A 3 26.79 2.18 -10.93
C ALA A 3 26.37 3.38 -10.05
N PRO A 4 25.83 4.46 -10.65
CA PRO A 4 25.43 5.64 -9.88
C PRO A 4 24.46 5.24 -8.76
N ILE A 5 24.57 5.91 -7.62
CA ILE A 5 23.68 5.65 -6.46
C ILE A 5 22.22 5.99 -6.81
N TRP A 6 22.03 6.86 -7.82
CA TRP A 6 20.77 7.36 -8.33
C TRP A 6 20.49 6.78 -9.74
N ASP A 7 20.17 5.49 -9.81
CA ASP A 7 19.66 4.90 -11.04
C ASP A 7 18.23 5.40 -11.33
N LEU A 8 17.90 5.66 -12.60
CA LEU A 8 16.54 6.08 -12.99
C LEU A 8 15.43 5.12 -12.52
N PRO A 9 15.52 3.78 -12.68
CA PRO A 9 14.51 2.86 -12.16
C PRO A 9 14.43 2.87 -10.62
N TYR A 10 15.55 3.13 -9.92
CA TYR A 10 15.57 3.26 -8.47
C TYR A 10 14.83 4.54 -7.99
N ILE A 11 14.97 5.66 -8.71
CA ILE A 11 14.20 6.89 -8.45
C ILE A 11 12.70 6.68 -8.71
N LEU A 12 12.34 5.95 -9.77
CA LEU A 12 10.94 5.63 -10.07
C LEU A 12 10.32 4.73 -8.98
N ILE A 13 11.07 3.77 -8.43
CA ILE A 13 10.63 2.96 -7.28
C ILE A 13 10.55 3.79 -5.99
N LEU A 14 11.45 4.75 -5.76
CA LEU A 14 11.34 5.70 -4.63
C LEU A 14 10.04 6.53 -4.71
N ILE A 15 9.70 7.04 -5.89
CA ILE A 15 8.46 7.80 -6.15
C ILE A 15 7.23 6.90 -6.01
N SER A 16 7.28 5.67 -6.54
CA SER A 16 6.19 4.70 -6.36
C SER A 16 6.01 4.33 -4.88
N GLY A 17 7.11 4.18 -4.14
CA GLY A 17 7.22 3.99 -2.70
C GLY A 17 6.46 5.07 -1.92
N PHE A 18 6.72 6.33 -2.26
CA PHE A 18 5.98 7.47 -1.71
C PHE A 18 4.48 7.40 -2.03
N LEU A 19 4.12 7.20 -3.29
CA LEU A 19 2.73 7.24 -3.75
C LEU A 19 1.89 6.11 -3.14
N TRP A 20 2.38 4.86 -3.11
CA TRP A 20 1.62 3.77 -2.48
C TRP A 20 1.48 3.99 -0.98
N ALA A 21 2.53 4.51 -0.31
CA ALA A 21 2.46 4.85 1.11
C ALA A 21 1.47 6.00 1.42
N LEU A 22 1.30 6.98 0.53
CA LEU A 22 0.21 7.95 0.64
C LEU A 22 -1.15 7.21 0.58
N GLY A 23 -1.49 6.64 -0.57
CA GLY A 23 -2.85 6.13 -0.79
C GLY A 23 -3.26 4.96 0.11
N ALA A 24 -2.33 4.02 0.38
CA ALA A 24 -2.62 2.78 1.11
C ALA A 24 -2.88 2.97 2.61
N ASN A 25 -2.48 4.10 3.20
CA ASN A 25 -2.79 4.40 4.60
C ASN A 25 -4.26 4.79 4.81
N THR A 26 -4.98 5.20 3.74
CA THR A 26 -6.36 5.70 3.86
C THR A 26 -7.32 4.74 4.54
N PRO A 27 -7.61 3.53 4.02
CA PRO A 27 -8.55 2.63 4.68
C PRO A 27 -8.06 2.17 6.05
N ASN A 28 -6.76 2.10 6.31
CA ASN A 28 -6.22 1.79 7.64
C ASN A 28 -6.72 2.77 8.72
N PHE A 29 -6.71 4.07 8.45
CA PHE A 29 -7.25 5.09 9.36
C PHE A 29 -8.78 5.23 9.28
N TYR A 30 -9.35 5.13 8.08
CA TYR A 30 -10.74 5.53 7.83
C TYR A 30 -11.77 4.42 7.96
N LEU A 31 -11.35 3.14 7.95
CA LEU A 31 -12.27 2.02 8.08
C LEU A 31 -12.87 1.91 9.48
N GLN A 32 -12.14 2.34 10.53
CA GLN A 32 -12.69 2.50 11.88
C GLN A 32 -13.80 3.56 11.91
N LEU A 33 -13.54 4.71 11.28
CA LEU A 33 -14.43 5.87 11.27
C LEU A 33 -15.68 5.64 10.40
N TYR A 34 -15.54 4.88 9.31
CA TYR A 34 -16.64 4.46 8.44
C TYR A 34 -17.57 3.45 9.11
N ALA A 35 -17.01 2.49 9.86
CA ALA A 35 -17.78 1.52 10.61
C ALA A 35 -18.53 2.17 11.81
N GLY A 36 -18.00 3.27 12.37
CA GLY A 36 -18.71 4.08 13.36
C GLY A 36 -19.94 4.83 12.84
N MET A 37 -19.94 5.29 11.58
CA MET A 37 -21.07 6.06 11.01
C MET A 37 -22.29 5.22 10.62
N ASN A 38 -22.11 3.95 10.27
CA ASN A 38 -23.19 3.06 9.84
C ASN A 38 -23.98 2.45 11.03
N ASP A 39 -24.00 3.15 12.18
CA ASP A 39 -24.56 2.73 13.47
C ASP A 39 -24.15 1.30 13.90
N ILE A 40 -22.92 0.91 13.53
CA ILE A 40 -22.36 -0.41 13.82
C ILE A 40 -21.76 -0.37 15.27
N ASN A 41 -22.58 -0.23 16.32
CA ASN A 41 -22.27 -0.23 17.77
C ASN A 41 -22.63 -1.59 18.49
N GLN A 42 -21.77 -2.39 19.16
CA GLN A 42 -20.62 -2.03 20.02
C GLN A 42 -19.32 -2.92 19.92
N THR A 43 -19.36 -4.27 19.92
CA THR A 43 -18.15 -5.14 19.70
C THR A 43 -17.55 -4.98 18.30
N ARG A 44 -18.37 -4.40 17.43
CA ARG A 44 -18.10 -4.03 16.06
C ARG A 44 -16.89 -3.07 16.02
N VAL A 45 -16.13 -3.05 14.92
CA VAL A 45 -14.91 -2.23 14.73
C VAL A 45 -13.69 -2.63 15.57
N PHE A 46 -13.85 -3.18 16.78
CA PHE A 46 -12.77 -3.41 17.75
C PHE A 46 -11.57 -4.19 17.19
N ASP A 47 -11.85 -5.13 16.28
CA ASP A 47 -10.85 -5.90 15.56
C ASP A 47 -10.77 -5.57 14.06
N SER A 48 -11.41 -4.54 13.51
CA SER A 48 -11.29 -4.29 12.06
C SER A 48 -9.85 -3.99 11.63
N PHE A 49 -9.08 -3.31 12.48
CA PHE A 49 -7.64 -3.13 12.31
C PHE A 49 -6.84 -4.40 12.69
N ALA A 50 -7.33 -5.22 13.61
CA ALA A 50 -6.69 -6.48 14.01
C ALA A 50 -6.90 -7.61 12.97
N ILE A 51 -8.04 -7.65 12.29
CA ILE A 51 -8.39 -8.50 11.14
C ILE A 51 -7.55 -8.07 9.92
N LEU A 52 -7.39 -6.77 9.72
CA LEU A 52 -6.47 -6.23 8.71
C LEU A 52 -5.02 -6.63 9.04
N SER A 53 -4.60 -6.52 10.29
CA SER A 53 -3.27 -6.97 10.75
C SER A 53 -3.10 -8.49 10.65
N PHE A 54 -4.14 -9.27 10.94
CA PHE A 54 -4.16 -10.72 10.80
C PHE A 54 -4.04 -11.13 9.33
N GLY A 55 -4.83 -10.52 8.44
CA GLY A 55 -4.67 -10.64 6.99
C GLY A 55 -3.27 -10.24 6.53
N SER A 56 -2.70 -9.17 7.09
CA SER A 56 -1.33 -8.72 6.81
C SER A 56 -0.28 -9.74 7.23
N ILE A 57 -0.46 -10.50 8.32
CA ILE A 57 0.47 -11.59 8.69
C ILE A 57 0.51 -12.66 7.57
N PHE A 58 -0.66 -13.07 7.06
CA PHE A 58 -0.72 -13.98 5.90
C PHE A 58 -0.14 -13.33 4.63
N GLY A 59 -0.37 -12.02 4.45
CA GLY A 59 0.21 -11.20 3.39
C GLY A 59 1.73 -11.04 3.47
N CYS A 60 2.34 -11.20 4.64
CA CYS A 60 3.81 -11.23 4.75
C CYS A 60 4.39 -12.61 4.40
N ILE A 61 3.70 -13.69 4.80
CA ILE A 61 4.22 -15.06 4.73
C ILE A 61 4.05 -15.68 3.34
N LEU A 62 2.82 -15.73 2.82
CA LEU A 62 2.51 -16.40 1.55
C LEU A 62 3.22 -15.75 0.34
N PRO A 63 3.17 -14.41 0.16
CA PRO A 63 3.76 -13.76 -1.00
C PRO A 63 5.27 -13.65 -0.93
N GLY A 64 5.87 -13.62 0.27
CA GLY A 64 7.32 -13.71 0.43
C GLY A 64 7.85 -15.04 -0.15
N TRP A 65 7.22 -16.16 0.23
CA TRP A 65 7.55 -17.47 -0.31
C TRP A 65 7.31 -17.58 -1.83
N MET A 66 6.27 -16.94 -2.36
CA MET A 66 6.04 -16.88 -3.81
C MET A 66 7.07 -15.98 -4.52
N ALA A 67 7.49 -14.87 -3.90
CA ALA A 67 8.45 -13.91 -4.47
C ALA A 67 9.84 -14.54 -4.62
N ASP A 68 10.26 -15.37 -3.67
CA ASP A 68 11.50 -16.15 -3.76
C ASP A 68 11.51 -17.13 -4.96
N ARG A 69 10.34 -17.47 -5.52
CA ARG A 69 10.20 -18.41 -6.64
C ARG A 69 9.86 -17.75 -7.99
N TRP A 70 9.10 -16.66 -7.99
CA TRP A 70 8.59 -15.99 -9.21
C TRP A 70 9.13 -14.56 -9.40
N GLY A 71 10.00 -14.08 -8.51
CA GLY A 71 10.58 -12.73 -8.53
C GLY A 71 9.71 -11.69 -7.83
N ALA A 72 10.34 -10.77 -7.08
CA ALA A 72 9.63 -9.78 -6.28
C ALA A 72 8.72 -8.86 -7.12
N ALA A 73 9.25 -8.29 -8.21
CA ALA A 73 8.52 -7.32 -9.03
C ALA A 73 7.23 -7.89 -9.66
N ASN A 74 7.27 -9.16 -10.09
CA ASN A 74 6.14 -9.81 -10.77
C ASN A 74 4.96 -10.10 -9.83
N ILE A 75 5.17 -10.09 -8.52
CA ILE A 75 4.10 -10.18 -7.49
C ILE A 75 3.73 -8.80 -6.95
N PHE A 76 4.71 -7.90 -6.83
CA PHE A 76 4.50 -6.53 -6.33
C PHE A 76 3.51 -5.74 -7.19
N ILE A 77 3.71 -5.74 -8.51
CA ILE A 77 2.89 -4.99 -9.48
C ILE A 77 1.40 -5.39 -9.43
N PRO A 78 1.02 -6.69 -9.59
CA PRO A 78 -0.39 -7.07 -9.55
C PRO A 78 -1.01 -6.87 -8.15
N SER A 79 -0.24 -7.04 -7.06
CA SER A 79 -0.72 -6.79 -5.70
C SER A 79 -1.05 -5.30 -5.48
N LEU A 80 -0.28 -4.39 -6.07
CA LEU A 80 -0.53 -2.94 -6.06
C LEU A 80 -1.82 -2.56 -6.81
N VAL A 81 -2.04 -3.14 -7.99
CA VAL A 81 -3.28 -2.95 -8.77
C VAL A 81 -4.48 -3.52 -8.01
N ALA A 82 -4.33 -4.70 -7.40
CA ALA A 82 -5.37 -5.31 -6.57
C ALA A 82 -5.68 -4.46 -5.32
N LEU A 83 -4.67 -3.87 -4.67
CA LEU A 83 -4.87 -2.97 -3.52
C LEU A 83 -5.67 -1.72 -3.93
N GLY A 84 -5.24 -1.05 -5.01
CA GLY A 84 -5.93 0.14 -5.54
C GLY A 84 -7.36 -0.17 -5.99
N THR A 85 -7.59 -1.33 -6.60
CA THR A 85 -8.94 -1.80 -6.97
C THR A 85 -9.79 -2.10 -5.72
N THR A 86 -9.20 -2.73 -4.71
CA THR A 86 -9.87 -3.02 -3.44
C THR A 86 -10.30 -1.74 -2.74
N CYS A 87 -9.51 -0.66 -2.77
CA CYS A 87 -9.93 0.64 -2.22
C CYS A 87 -11.31 1.10 -2.74
N PHE A 88 -11.62 0.94 -4.04
CA PHE A 88 -12.95 1.29 -4.56
C PHE A 88 -14.08 0.43 -3.97
N ALA A 89 -13.82 -0.84 -3.65
CA ALA A 89 -14.81 -1.73 -3.04
C ALA A 89 -15.28 -1.25 -1.65
N MET A 90 -14.51 -0.40 -0.97
CA MET A 90 -14.90 0.24 0.29
C MET A 90 -16.20 1.06 0.14
N LEU A 91 -16.46 1.63 -1.04
CA LEU A 91 -17.66 2.43 -1.31
C LEU A 91 -18.95 1.61 -1.38
N GLY A 92 -18.86 0.31 -1.68
CA GLY A 92 -20.01 -0.60 -1.73
C GLY A 92 -20.32 -1.29 -0.40
N CYS A 93 -19.47 -1.16 0.61
CA CYS A 93 -19.52 -1.94 1.84
C CYS A 93 -20.49 -1.35 2.88
N GLY A 94 -21.80 -1.32 2.59
CA GLY A 94 -22.84 -0.87 3.53
C GLY A 94 -23.16 -1.86 4.67
N ASN A 95 -22.64 -3.09 4.61
CA ASN A 95 -22.96 -4.19 5.54
C ASN A 95 -21.75 -4.65 6.35
N ALA A 96 -21.97 -5.02 7.62
CA ALA A 96 -20.92 -5.48 8.55
C ALA A 96 -20.09 -6.65 8.01
N ALA A 97 -20.71 -7.64 7.36
CA ALA A 97 -20.00 -8.78 6.77
C ALA A 97 -19.08 -8.37 5.60
N GLY A 98 -19.50 -7.39 4.78
CA GLY A 98 -18.69 -6.85 3.69
C GLY A 98 -17.42 -6.15 4.20
N LEU A 99 -17.54 -5.41 5.31
CA LEU A 99 -16.42 -4.73 5.95
C LEU A 99 -15.35 -5.69 6.51
N VAL A 100 -15.76 -6.88 7.01
CA VAL A 100 -14.83 -7.94 7.45
C VAL A 100 -14.08 -8.57 6.28
N ILE A 101 -14.80 -8.92 5.20
CA ILE A 101 -14.19 -9.51 3.99
C ILE A 101 -13.23 -8.52 3.34
N PHE A 102 -13.62 -7.25 3.25
CA PHE A 102 -12.76 -6.16 2.82
C PHE A 102 -11.49 -6.07 3.67
N ALA A 103 -11.61 -6.07 5.01
CA ALA A 103 -10.46 -5.93 5.90
C ALA A 103 -9.44 -7.08 5.76
N LEU A 104 -9.92 -8.32 5.55
CA LEU A 104 -9.05 -9.47 5.28
C LEU A 104 -8.30 -9.34 3.95
N ILE A 105 -9.01 -9.06 2.86
CA ILE A 105 -8.42 -8.94 1.51
C ILE A 105 -7.45 -7.75 1.45
N TYR A 106 -7.87 -6.61 1.98
CA TYR A 106 -7.05 -5.40 2.04
C TYR A 106 -5.81 -5.60 2.91
N GLY A 107 -5.96 -6.22 4.08
CA GLY A 107 -4.86 -6.55 4.98
C GLY A 107 -3.83 -7.47 4.32
N TYR A 108 -4.28 -8.53 3.65
CA TYR A 108 -3.42 -9.43 2.89
C TYR A 108 -2.62 -8.69 1.80
N LEU A 109 -3.28 -7.87 0.98
CA LEU A 109 -2.63 -7.10 -0.08
C LEU A 109 -1.65 -6.05 0.48
N PHE A 110 -2.00 -5.40 1.59
CA PHE A 110 -1.15 -4.42 2.26
C PHE A 110 0.12 -5.07 2.84
N GLY A 111 -0.01 -6.21 3.52
CA GLY A 111 1.12 -7.01 3.99
C GLY A 111 2.02 -7.51 2.86
N THR A 112 1.41 -7.93 1.75
CA THR A 112 2.11 -8.35 0.52
C THR A 112 3.07 -7.26 0.03
N ILE A 113 2.57 -6.02 -0.06
CA ILE A 113 3.32 -4.88 -0.56
C ILE A 113 4.46 -4.51 0.41
N ILE A 114 4.20 -4.51 1.73
CA ILE A 114 5.24 -4.24 2.74
C ILE A 114 6.38 -5.26 2.64
N SER A 115 6.07 -6.56 2.59
CA SER A 115 7.08 -7.62 2.59
C SER A 115 7.87 -7.71 1.28
N ILE A 116 7.27 -7.38 0.13
CA ILE A 116 7.92 -7.49 -1.18
C ILE A 116 8.68 -6.22 -1.59
N TYR A 117 8.36 -5.05 -1.03
CA TYR A 117 9.04 -3.79 -1.35
C TYR A 117 10.56 -3.84 -1.16
N LEU A 118 11.04 -4.37 -0.02
CA LEU A 118 12.47 -4.48 0.27
C LEU A 118 13.20 -5.51 -0.62
N PRO A 119 12.67 -6.73 -0.86
CA PRO A 119 13.15 -7.64 -1.90
C PRO A 119 13.20 -7.02 -3.30
N MET A 120 12.20 -6.24 -3.70
CA MET A 120 12.21 -5.57 -5.02
C MET A 120 13.37 -4.60 -5.16
N ILE A 121 13.72 -3.86 -4.09
CA ILE A 121 14.89 -2.95 -4.08
C ILE A 121 16.21 -3.73 -4.10
N ARG A 122 16.27 -4.90 -3.45
CA ARG A 122 17.43 -5.81 -3.57
C ARG A 122 17.61 -6.25 -5.01
N ASP A 123 16.56 -6.77 -5.63
CA ASP A 123 16.64 -7.35 -6.97
C ASP A 123 17.01 -6.28 -8.03
N LEU A 124 16.67 -5.00 -7.78
CA LEU A 124 17.09 -3.85 -8.59
C LEU A 124 18.52 -3.32 -8.29
N THR A 125 19.21 -3.88 -7.30
CA THR A 125 20.52 -3.39 -6.84
C THR A 125 21.64 -4.21 -7.45
N VAL A 126 22.32 -3.63 -8.44
CA VAL A 126 23.50 -4.23 -9.09
C VAL A 126 24.64 -4.43 -8.08
N ASP A 127 25.35 -5.55 -8.23
CA ASP A 127 26.48 -5.97 -7.40
C ASP A 127 27.53 -4.85 -7.22
N GLY A 128 27.92 -4.62 -5.97
CA GLY A 128 28.93 -3.61 -5.59
C GLY A 128 28.38 -2.27 -5.08
N SER A 129 27.07 -2.05 -5.14
CA SER A 129 26.43 -0.92 -4.44
C SER A 129 26.15 -1.25 -2.97
N ASN A 130 26.19 -0.24 -2.09
CA ASN A 130 25.85 -0.41 -0.67
C ASN A 130 24.34 -0.65 -0.50
N MET A 131 23.90 -1.91 -0.65
CA MET A 131 22.48 -2.30 -0.62
C MET A 131 21.74 -1.80 0.63
N GLY A 132 22.36 -1.86 1.81
CA GLY A 132 21.78 -1.30 3.05
C GLY A 132 21.50 0.22 2.98
N ARG A 133 22.30 0.99 2.23
CA ARG A 133 22.02 2.42 2.00
C ARG A 133 20.84 2.61 1.05
N ARG A 134 20.74 1.83 -0.03
CA ARG A 134 19.58 1.88 -0.95
C ARG A 134 18.28 1.51 -0.21
N MET A 135 18.27 0.43 0.55
CA MET A 135 17.12 0.04 1.38
C MET A 135 16.74 1.12 2.42
N GLY A 136 17.73 1.73 3.08
CA GLY A 136 17.50 2.82 4.03
C GLY A 136 16.88 4.07 3.41
N TYR A 137 17.43 4.55 2.28
CA TYR A 137 16.87 5.69 1.54
C TYR A 137 15.47 5.39 1.00
N ALA A 138 15.17 4.15 0.62
CA ALA A 138 13.87 3.73 0.13
C ALA A 138 12.75 3.70 1.18
N LEU A 139 13.10 3.64 2.47
CA LEU A 139 12.14 3.75 3.59
C LEU A 139 11.83 5.20 3.95
N SER A 140 12.72 6.15 3.66
CA SER A 140 12.52 7.58 3.96
C SER A 140 11.25 8.18 3.33
N PRO A 141 10.95 8.01 2.01
CA PRO A 141 9.70 8.51 1.44
C PRO A 141 8.47 7.81 2.01
N ILE A 142 8.52 6.50 2.30
CA ILE A 142 7.37 5.78 2.89
C ILE A 142 6.96 6.40 4.23
N GLY A 143 7.93 6.68 5.11
CA GLY A 143 7.65 7.31 6.41
C GLY A 143 7.10 8.75 6.30
N LEU A 144 7.56 9.51 5.30
CA LEU A 144 6.99 10.83 5.02
C LEU A 144 5.56 10.70 4.49
N GLY A 145 5.30 9.78 3.56
CA GLY A 145 3.99 9.54 2.99
C GLY A 145 2.95 9.12 4.04
N SER A 146 3.29 8.14 4.89
CA SER A 146 2.39 7.67 5.95
C SER A 146 2.08 8.73 7.01
N THR A 147 2.98 9.70 7.23
CA THR A 147 2.79 10.79 8.21
C THR A 147 2.03 11.98 7.62
N VAL A 148 2.31 12.35 6.37
CA VAL A 148 1.71 13.52 5.69
C VAL A 148 0.30 13.22 5.16
N TRP A 149 -0.02 11.95 4.87
CA TRP A 149 -1.30 11.61 4.27
C TRP A 149 -2.53 11.74 5.19
N PRO A 150 -2.53 11.26 6.46
CA PRO A 150 -3.69 11.37 7.35
C PRO A 150 -4.28 12.79 7.49
N PRO A 151 -3.50 13.88 7.67
CA PRO A 151 -4.08 15.22 7.72
C PRO A 151 -4.60 15.71 6.37
N ILE A 152 -3.99 15.32 5.24
CA ILE A 152 -4.49 15.67 3.89
C ILE A 152 -5.88 15.07 3.67
N ILE A 153 -6.05 13.78 3.94
CA ILE A 153 -7.32 13.11 3.73
C ILE A 153 -8.38 13.53 4.77
N GLY A 154 -7.95 13.92 5.98
CA GLY A 154 -8.79 14.59 6.97
C GLY A 154 -9.34 15.94 6.47
N ALA A 155 -8.51 16.75 5.81
CA ALA A 155 -8.95 17.98 5.17
C ALA A 155 -9.91 17.73 3.99
N ILE A 156 -9.69 16.67 3.20
CA ILE A 156 -10.59 16.25 2.11
C ILE A 156 -11.97 15.78 2.65
N LEU A 157 -12.02 15.19 3.84
CA LEU A 157 -13.28 14.71 4.44
C LEU A 157 -14.04 15.81 5.21
N SER A 158 -13.35 16.85 5.66
CA SER A 158 -13.93 17.97 6.42
C SER A 158 -14.94 18.76 5.61
N GLY A 159 -16.17 18.87 6.12
CA GLY A 159 -17.23 19.73 5.59
C GLY A 159 -18.53 19.01 5.22
N SER A 160 -18.49 17.79 4.69
CA SER A 160 -19.73 17.04 4.33
C SER A 160 -19.59 15.51 4.32
N PHE A 161 -18.53 14.93 4.91
CA PHE A 161 -18.28 13.49 4.95
C PHE A 161 -18.42 12.79 3.59
N VAL A 162 -17.83 13.38 2.54
CA VAL A 162 -17.95 12.88 1.17
C VAL A 162 -16.93 11.76 0.92
N TRP A 163 -17.22 10.59 1.49
CA TRP A 163 -16.36 9.39 1.48
C TRP A 163 -15.83 9.01 0.08
N TRP A 164 -16.61 9.21 -0.97
CA TRP A 164 -16.18 8.91 -2.34
C TRP A 164 -15.00 9.76 -2.81
N ARG A 165 -14.86 11.01 -2.38
CA ARG A 165 -13.75 11.88 -2.78
C ARG A 165 -12.42 11.39 -2.19
N ALA A 166 -12.44 11.05 -0.90
CA ALA A 166 -11.29 10.49 -0.20
C ALA A 166 -10.86 9.17 -0.85
N ILE A 167 -11.78 8.21 -0.99
CA ILE A 167 -11.47 6.87 -1.49
C ILE A 167 -11.00 6.89 -2.95
N VAL A 168 -11.63 7.68 -3.83
CA VAL A 168 -11.19 7.81 -5.24
C VAL A 168 -9.80 8.45 -5.31
N CYS A 169 -9.51 9.48 -4.52
CA CYS A 169 -8.19 10.11 -4.49
C CYS A 169 -7.10 9.10 -4.11
N SER A 170 -7.33 8.34 -3.03
CA SER A 170 -6.41 7.30 -2.57
C SER A 170 -6.21 6.18 -3.59
N ALA A 171 -7.30 5.68 -4.19
CA ALA A 171 -7.23 4.61 -5.17
C ALA A 171 -6.48 5.03 -6.44
N VAL A 172 -6.73 6.25 -6.94
CA VAL A 172 -5.99 6.83 -8.07
C VAL A 172 -4.50 6.98 -7.76
N ILE A 173 -4.14 7.40 -6.55
CA ILE A 173 -2.74 7.52 -6.13
C ILE A 173 -2.04 6.14 -6.06
N VAL A 174 -2.69 5.11 -5.52
CA VAL A 174 -2.15 3.72 -5.52
C VAL A 174 -2.01 3.17 -6.95
N LEU A 175 -3.00 3.39 -7.82
CA LEU A 175 -2.91 2.97 -9.23
C LEU A 175 -1.81 3.73 -9.98
N THR A 176 -1.60 5.02 -9.67
CA THR A 176 -0.49 5.79 -10.22
C THR A 176 0.85 5.23 -9.76
N ALA A 177 0.98 4.81 -8.49
CA ALA A 177 2.15 4.09 -7.99
C ALA A 177 2.39 2.76 -8.74
N ALA A 178 1.34 2.02 -9.08
CA ALA A 178 1.45 0.80 -9.88
C ALA A 178 2.01 1.10 -11.28
N CYS A 179 1.51 2.14 -11.96
CA CYS A 179 2.04 2.59 -13.26
C CYS A 179 3.53 2.99 -13.18
N PHE A 180 3.95 3.70 -12.12
CA PHE A 180 5.37 4.03 -11.91
C PHE A 180 6.25 2.80 -11.67
N ASN A 181 5.76 1.76 -10.99
CA ASN A 181 6.50 0.49 -10.87
C ASN A 181 6.60 -0.28 -12.19
N VAL A 182 5.53 -0.32 -12.99
CA VAL A 182 5.57 -0.92 -14.34
C VAL A 182 6.57 -0.17 -15.22
N ALA A 183 6.58 1.15 -15.19
CA ALA A 183 7.55 1.96 -15.93
C ALA A 183 9.00 1.71 -15.44
N ALA A 184 9.23 1.64 -14.12
CA ALA A 184 10.54 1.31 -13.57
C ALA A 184 11.03 -0.07 -14.03
N TRP A 185 10.15 -1.06 -14.08
CA TRP A 185 10.45 -2.43 -14.49
C TRP A 185 10.64 -2.60 -16.01
N GLN A 186 10.00 -1.76 -16.83
CA GLN A 186 10.23 -1.76 -18.29
C GLN A 186 11.54 -1.06 -18.71
N ILE A 187 12.15 -0.27 -17.83
CA ILE A 187 13.39 0.47 -18.07
C ILE A 187 14.62 -0.29 -17.56
N HIS A 188 14.43 -1.31 -16.71
CA HIS A 188 15.49 -2.09 -16.07
C HIS A 188 15.94 -3.29 -16.91
#